data_AF-V8NBV7-F1
#
_entry.id   AF-V8NBV7-F1
#
_cell.length_a   1.000
_cell.length_b   1.000
_cell.length_c   1.000
_cell.angle_alpha   90.00
_cell.angle_beta   90.00
_cell.angle_gamma   90.00
#
_symmetry.space_group_name_H-M   'P 1'
#
loop_
_entity.id
_entity.type
_entity.pdbx_description
1 polymer ?
#
loop_
_entity_poly.entity_id
_entity_poly.type
_entity_poly.pdbx_seq_one_letter_code
_entity_poly.pdbx_strand_id
1 'polypeptide(L)'
;MVISDSNNSGVFSGSYLTAMAATDNTIRPSPLQGVQHQVDQRAQPTFGFTVNWSFSESISVFVGQCFLDGDGEEQLKTTWLLREEVESMAEDWRATR
;
A
#
# COMPACT_ATOMS: atom_id res chain seq x y z
N MET A 1 -3.27 8.95 2.42
CA MET A 1 -2.09 8.53 1.64
C MET A 1 -1.74 9.65 0.69
N VAL A 2 -0.45 9.93 0.49
CA VAL A 2 0.05 10.88 -0.51
C VAL A 2 1.08 10.15 -1.36
N ILE A 3 0.91 10.14 -2.67
CA ILE A 3 1.81 9.54 -3.66
C ILE A 3 2.54 10.67 -4.39
N SER A 4 3.86 10.51 -4.58
CA SER A 4 4.65 11.38 -5.45
C SER A 4 4.56 10.93 -6.90
N ASP A 5 4.90 11.81 -7.84
CA ASP A 5 4.95 11.48 -9.26
C ASP A 5 5.73 10.18 -9.54
N SER A 6 5.16 9.33 -10.39
CA SER A 6 5.84 8.12 -10.84
C SER A 6 6.87 8.43 -11.91
N ASN A 7 7.99 7.70 -11.91
CA ASN A 7 8.98 7.78 -12.99
C ASN A 7 8.51 7.05 -14.26
N ASN A 8 9.31 7.12 -15.33
CA ASN A 8 9.00 6.48 -16.62
C ASN A 8 8.82 4.95 -16.54
N SER A 9 9.33 4.30 -15.50
CA SER A 9 9.15 2.87 -15.26
C SER A 9 7.90 2.57 -14.40
N GLY A 10 7.08 3.57 -14.09
CA GLY A 10 5.90 3.45 -13.26
C GLY A 10 6.19 3.35 -11.75
N VAL A 11 7.44 3.51 -11.33
CA VAL A 11 7.83 3.45 -9.91
C VAL A 11 7.44 4.77 -9.23
N PHE A 12 6.78 4.69 -8.09
CA PHE A 12 6.41 5.84 -7.26
C PHE A 12 6.76 5.61 -5.80
N SER A 13 6.84 6.71 -5.05
CA SER A 13 7.03 6.71 -3.60
C SER A 13 5.92 7.53 -2.95
N GLY A 14 5.87 7.56 -1.62
CA GLY A 14 4.89 8.39 -0.93
C GLY A 14 4.94 8.25 0.58
N SER A 15 3.86 8.73 1.22
CA SER A 15 3.63 8.57 2.65
C SER A 15 2.22 8.09 2.93
N TYR A 16 2.10 7.16 3.87
CA TYR A 16 0.85 6.61 4.38
C TYR A 16 0.67 7.00 5.84
N LEU A 17 -0.45 7.64 6.17
CA LEU A 17 -0.90 7.84 7.54
C LEU A 17 -2.19 7.05 7.72
N THR A 18 -2.14 5.95 8.48
CA THR A 18 -3.31 5.13 8.78
C THR A 18 -4.17 5.80 9.86
N ALA A 19 -5.47 5.55 9.86
CA ALA A 19 -6.37 5.97 10.94
C ALA A 19 -6.42 4.94 12.09
N MET A 20 -5.99 3.70 11.83
CA MET A 20 -6.09 2.59 12.78
C MET A 20 -4.84 1.71 12.72
N ALA A 21 -4.49 1.11 13.84
CA ALA A 21 -3.40 0.14 13.98
C ALA A 21 -3.79 -0.99 14.93
N ALA A 22 -3.18 -2.17 14.76
CA ALA A 22 -3.35 -3.31 15.67
C ALA A 22 -2.42 -3.25 16.91
N THR A 23 -1.72 -2.13 17.09
CA THR A 23 -0.78 -1.85 18.18
C THR A 23 -1.19 -0.57 18.89
N ASP A 24 -0.83 -0.47 20.18
CA ASP A 24 -1.03 0.74 20.99
C ASP A 24 0.05 1.82 20.75
N ASN A 25 1.04 1.54 19.89
CA ASN A 25 2.06 2.51 19.53
C ASN A 25 1.44 3.74 18.86
N THR A 26 2.02 4.92 19.10
CA THR A 26 1.57 6.16 18.44
C THR A 26 1.73 6.04 16.92
N ILE A 27 0.60 6.12 16.20
CA ILE A 27 0.57 6.13 14.74
C ILE A 27 1.37 7.30 14.19
N ARG A 28 2.19 7.02 13.17
CA ARG A 28 3.05 8.01 12.49
C ARG A 28 2.96 7.84 10.97
N PRO A 29 3.18 8.92 10.19
CA PRO A 29 3.36 8.81 8.75
C PRO A 29 4.48 7.82 8.45
N SER A 30 4.20 6.89 7.54
CA SER A 30 5.10 5.79 7.17
C SER A 30 5.42 5.87 5.67
N PRO A 31 6.66 5.59 5.25
CA PRO A 31 7.02 5.61 3.84
C PRO A 31 6.32 4.47 3.07
N LEU A 32 5.95 4.76 1.82
CA LEU A 32 5.51 3.75 0.87
C LEU A 32 6.32 3.82 -0.42
N GLN A 33 6.44 2.69 -1.10
CA GLN A 33 7.01 2.58 -2.44
C GLN A 33 6.22 1.56 -3.26
N GLY A 34 5.97 1.87 -4.52
CA GLY A 34 5.18 1.03 -5.39
C GLY A 34 5.50 1.19 -6.86
N VAL A 35 4.75 0.44 -7.66
CA VAL A 35 4.80 0.44 -9.11
C VAL A 35 3.39 0.42 -9.67
N GLN A 36 3.18 1.13 -10.77
CA GLN A 36 1.95 1.07 -11.55
C GLN A 36 2.26 0.77 -13.01
N HIS A 37 1.30 0.17 -13.72
CA HIS A 37 1.37 0.09 -15.17
C HIS A 37 1.23 1.49 -15.79
N GLN A 38 1.90 1.73 -16.92
CA GLN A 38 1.84 3.02 -17.60
C GLN A 38 0.41 3.38 -18.05
N VAL A 39 0.02 4.62 -17.75
CA VAL A 39 -1.31 5.17 -18.03
C VAL A 39 -1.54 5.33 -19.54
N ASP A 40 -0.46 5.56 -20.28
CA ASP A 40 -0.39 5.80 -21.73
C ASP A 40 -1.03 4.67 -22.55
N GLN A 41 -1.12 3.47 -21.96
CA GLN A 41 -1.69 2.28 -22.59
C GLN A 41 -3.06 1.89 -22.01
N ARG A 42 -3.45 2.40 -20.81
CA ARG A 42 -4.68 2.03 -20.10
C ARG A 42 -5.18 3.16 -19.21
N ALA A 43 -6.42 3.59 -19.43
CA ALA A 43 -7.09 4.62 -18.62
C ALA A 43 -7.29 4.26 -17.13
N GLN A 44 -7.04 3.00 -16.73
CA GLN A 44 -7.40 2.43 -15.43
C GLN A 44 -6.31 1.41 -15.02
N PRO A 45 -5.09 1.86 -14.66
CA PRO A 45 -3.94 0.98 -14.45
C PRO A 45 -4.07 0.15 -13.17
N THR A 46 -3.50 -1.07 -13.19
CA THR A 46 -3.23 -1.82 -11.97
C THR A 46 -1.92 -1.35 -11.35
N PHE A 47 -1.88 -1.37 -10.02
CA PHE A 47 -0.73 -0.93 -9.23
C PHE A 47 -0.54 -1.82 -8.00
N GLY A 48 0.65 -1.73 -7.42
CA GLY A 48 0.93 -2.27 -6.10
C GLY A 48 1.94 -1.40 -5.37
N PHE A 49 1.81 -1.32 -4.05
CA PHE A 49 2.77 -0.62 -3.21
C PHE A 49 2.92 -1.29 -1.84
N THR A 50 4.08 -1.08 -1.24
CA THR A 50 4.45 -1.55 0.08
C THR A 50 4.52 -0.36 1.03
N VAL A 51 3.98 -0.49 2.24
CA VAL A 51 4.09 0.46 3.34
C VAL A 51 4.97 -0.17 4.42
N ASN A 52 6.09 0.48 4.73
CA ASN A 52 6.98 0.09 5.82
C ASN A 52 6.64 0.91 7.06
N TRP A 53 5.96 0.30 8.04
CA TRP A 53 5.35 1.03 9.15
C TRP A 53 6.41 1.60 10.12
N SER A 54 6.44 2.92 10.28
CA SER A 54 7.46 3.59 11.13
C SER A 54 7.15 3.56 12.64
N PHE A 55 6.15 2.80 13.05
CA PHE A 55 5.68 2.69 14.43
C PHE A 55 5.45 1.23 14.87
N SER A 56 5.81 0.25 14.06
CA SER A 56 5.71 -1.18 14.38
C SER A 56 6.64 -1.98 13.47
N GLU A 57 7.13 -3.12 13.93
CA GLU A 57 7.85 -4.09 13.09
C GLU A 57 6.84 -4.92 12.26
N SER A 58 6.17 -4.25 11.31
CA SER A 58 5.24 -4.88 10.39
C SER A 58 5.32 -4.19 9.02
N ILE A 59 4.80 -4.87 8.00
CA ILE A 59 4.76 -4.35 6.64
C ILE A 59 3.41 -4.63 6.02
N SER A 60 2.86 -3.68 5.27
CA SER A 60 1.64 -3.90 4.48
C SER A 60 1.93 -3.80 3.00
N VAL A 61 1.34 -4.68 2.22
CA VAL A 61 1.29 -4.56 0.76
C VAL A 61 -0.13 -4.31 0.33
N PHE A 62 -0.31 -3.38 -0.61
CA PHE A 62 -1.57 -3.08 -1.26
C PHE A 62 -1.41 -3.40 -2.74
N VAL A 63 -2.41 -4.06 -3.31
CA VAL A 63 -2.52 -4.29 -4.75
C VAL A 63 -3.92 -3.91 -5.20
N GLY A 64 -4.04 -3.32 -6.38
CA GLY A 64 -5.33 -2.84 -6.84
C GLY A 64 -5.32 -2.26 -8.23
N GLN A 65 -6.42 -1.58 -8.54
CA GLN A 65 -6.63 -0.91 -9.81
C GLN A 65 -7.36 0.41 -9.59
N CYS A 66 -6.96 1.43 -10.34
CA CYS A 66 -7.69 2.69 -10.43
C CYS A 66 -8.83 2.53 -11.42
N PHE A 67 -10.04 2.90 -11.04
CA PHE A 67 -11.22 2.93 -11.90
C PHE A 67 -11.77 4.34 -12.02
N LEU A 68 -12.35 4.66 -13.17
CA LEU A 68 -13.24 5.81 -13.33
C LEU A 68 -14.67 5.30 -13.23
N ASP A 69 -15.48 5.89 -12.35
CA ASP A 69 -16.90 5.56 -12.28
C ASP A 69 -17.73 6.27 -13.36
N GLY A 70 -19.05 6.11 -13.31
CA GLY A 70 -19.98 6.67 -14.30
C GLY A 70 -19.99 8.20 -14.36
N ASP A 71 -19.53 8.86 -13.29
CA ASP A 71 -19.44 10.32 -13.18
C ASP A 71 -18.02 10.83 -13.50
N GLY A 72 -17.08 9.91 -13.73
CA GLY A 72 -15.67 10.21 -14.02
C GLY A 72 -14.83 10.43 -12.77
N GLU A 73 -15.29 10.04 -11.59
CA GLU A 73 -14.49 10.10 -10.37
C GLU A 73 -13.53 8.91 -10.28
N GLU A 74 -12.28 9.18 -9.88
CA GLU A 74 -11.27 8.15 -9.69
C GLU A 74 -11.49 7.39 -8.37
N GLN A 75 -11.52 6.06 -8.45
CA GLN A 75 -11.61 5.18 -7.30
C GLN A 75 -10.52 4.10 -7.35
N LEU A 76 -9.73 4.03 -6.29
CA LEU A 76 -8.77 2.93 -6.08
C LEU A 76 -9.48 1.75 -5.42
N LYS A 77 -9.64 0.64 -6.15
CA LYS A 77 -10.10 -0.63 -5.55
C LYS A 77 -8.89 -1.48 -5.22
N THR A 78 -8.70 -1.77 -3.93
CA THR A 78 -7.50 -2.45 -3.43
C THR A 78 -7.86 -3.62 -2.51
N THR A 79 -6.96 -4.59 -2.49
CA THR A 79 -6.82 -5.58 -1.43
C THR A 79 -5.46 -5.39 -0.79
N TRP A 80 -5.31 -5.77 0.47
CA TRP A 80 -4.05 -5.66 1.18
C TRP A 80 -3.75 -6.93 1.96
N LEU A 81 -2.48 -7.10 2.28
CA LEU A 81 -1.99 -8.04 3.28
C LEU A 81 -1.14 -7.27 4.28
N LEU A 82 -1.36 -7.51 5.57
CA LEU A 82 -0.49 -7.02 6.64
C LEU A 82 0.33 -8.20 7.14
N ARG A 83 1.65 -8.04 7.15
CA ARG A 83 2.58 -9.03 7.67
C ARG A 83 3.24 -8.51 8.94
N GLU A 84 3.04 -9.22 10.04
CA GLU A 84 3.71 -8.99 11.32
C GLU A 84 5.08 -9.69 11.37
N GLU A 85 6.01 -9.08 12.10
CA GLU A 85 7.15 -9.81 12.64
C GLU A 85 6.67 -10.82 13.70
N VAL A 86 7.21 -12.03 13.65
CA VAL A 86 6.98 -13.07 14.66
C VAL A 86 8.30 -13.66 15.12
N GLU A 87 8.36 -14.12 16.37
CA GLU A 87 9.61 -14.55 17.00
C GLU A 87 10.17 -15.85 16.41
N SER A 88 9.31 -16.66 15.78
CA SER A 88 9.73 -17.93 15.18
C SER A 88 8.85 -18.38 14.02
N MET A 89 9.38 -19.28 13.21
CA MET A 89 8.64 -19.91 12.09
C MET A 89 7.40 -20.68 12.55
N ALA A 90 7.37 -21.16 13.80
CA ALA A 90 6.19 -21.85 14.35
C ALA A 90 4.98 -20.92 14.50
N GLU A 91 5.19 -19.60 14.52
CA GLU A 91 4.15 -18.59 14.65
C GLU A 91 3.75 -17.95 13.30
N ASP A 92 4.37 -18.38 12.20
CA ASP A 92 4.14 -17.82 10.86
C ASP A 92 2.67 -17.87 10.42
N TRP A 93 1.96 -18.92 10.82
CA TRP A 93 0.55 -19.17 10.46
C TRP A 93 -0.40 -18.04 10.87
N ARG A 94 -0.05 -17.25 11.90
CA ARG A 94 -0.86 -16.12 12.40
C ARG A 94 -0.35 -14.76 11.95
N ALA A 95 0.79 -14.71 11.25
CA ALA A 95 1.51 -13.47 11.00
C ALA A 95 0.95 -12.64 9.83
N THR A 96 0.03 -13.19 9.04
CA THR A 96 -0.57 -12.48 7.90
C THR A 96 -2.07 -12.27 8.13
N ARG A 97 -2.53 -11.02 7.99
CA ARG A 97 -3.95 -10.63 7.95
C ARG A 97 -4.33 -10.12 6.56
#